data_AF-R9JJD7-F1
#
_entry.id   AF-R9JJD7-F1
#
_cell.length_a   1.000
_cell.length_b   1.000
_cell.length_c   1.000
_cell.angle_alpha   90.00
_cell.angle_beta   90.00
_cell.angle_gamma   90.00
#
_symmetry.space_group_name_H-M   'P 1'
#
loop_
_entity.id
_entity.type
_entity.pdbx_description
1 polymer ?
#
loop_
_entity_poly.entity_id
_entity_poly.type
_entity_poly.pdbx_seq_one_letter_code
_entity_poly.pdbx_strand_id
1 'polypeptide(L)'
;MYEIIDETLKIASCSINDLTLEQASSFLSQWEDGATLGSLTLFINRETGYLVLNKDNEQYEHNLKLAKTILSASDERIEKYRSKMGGRMSETMEVANKFREYKQIQDDLKMIEHQGVALFRDHTIRNVLSSLEKKQIPTCLLMSQAYSYGVMNGKRMERARRKAVAAV
;
A
#
# COMPACT_ATOMS: atom_id res chain seq x y z
N MET A 1 -3.04 -9.08 -24.46
CA MET A 1 -1.74 -8.57 -24.03
C MET A 1 -1.95 -7.46 -23.00
N TYR A 2 -1.09 -7.36 -21.99
CA TYR A 2 -1.13 -6.26 -21.02
C TYR A 2 -0.77 -4.92 -21.70
N GLU A 3 -1.60 -3.91 -21.47
CA GLU A 3 -1.43 -2.55 -21.98
C GLU A 3 -1.24 -1.60 -20.79
N ILE A 4 -0.13 -0.86 -20.74
CA ILE A 4 0.09 0.15 -19.71
C ILE A 4 -0.72 1.40 -20.08
N ILE A 5 -1.65 1.79 -19.21
CA ILE A 5 -2.57 2.90 -19.43
C ILE A 5 -2.07 4.18 -18.72
N ASP A 6 -1.50 4.03 -17.53
CA ASP A 6 -0.94 5.14 -16.75
C ASP A 6 0.23 4.66 -15.90
N GLU A 7 1.44 5.04 -16.28
CA GLU A 7 2.66 4.63 -15.58
C GLU A 7 2.78 5.27 -14.18
N THR A 8 2.29 6.49 -14.03
CA THR A 8 2.37 7.25 -12.77
C THR A 8 1.45 6.65 -11.71
N LEU A 9 0.21 6.37 -12.12
CA LEU A 9 -0.78 5.74 -11.26
C LEU A 9 -0.63 4.21 -11.18
N LYS A 10 0.26 3.62 -11.99
CA LYS A 10 0.45 2.17 -12.12
C LYS A 10 -0.84 1.47 -12.53
N ILE A 11 -1.49 1.99 -13.57
CA ILE A 11 -2.70 1.43 -14.17
C ILE A 11 -2.34 0.72 -15.48
N ALA A 12 -2.80 -0.51 -15.62
CA ALA A 12 -2.74 -1.29 -16.84
C ALA A 12 -4.13 -1.83 -17.20
N SER A 13 -4.27 -2.41 -18.38
CA SER A 13 -5.46 -3.18 -18.77
C SER A 13 -5.06 -4.47 -19.48
N CYS A 14 -5.95 -5.47 -19.47
CA CYS A 14 -5.81 -6.66 -20.29
C CYS A 14 -7.19 -7.21 -20.66
N SER A 15 -7.24 -8.08 -21.68
CA SER A 15 -8.42 -8.93 -21.91
C SER A 15 -8.40 -10.07 -20.90
N ILE A 16 -9.58 -10.54 -20.52
CA ILE A 16 -9.73 -11.72 -19.64
C ILE A 16 -9.15 -12.97 -20.31
N ASN A 17 -9.23 -13.02 -21.64
CA ASN A 17 -8.70 -14.13 -22.44
C ASN A 17 -7.16 -14.21 -22.43
N ASP A 18 -6.49 -13.15 -21.99
CA ASP A 18 -5.04 -13.12 -21.83
C ASP A 18 -4.57 -13.72 -20.49
N LEU A 19 -5.49 -14.00 -19.57
CA LEU A 19 -5.17 -14.49 -18.23
C LEU A 19 -4.90 -16.00 -18.26
N THR A 20 -3.84 -16.42 -17.56
CA THR A 20 -3.66 -17.84 -17.25
C THR A 20 -4.69 -18.28 -16.20
N LEU A 21 -4.97 -19.59 -16.12
CA LEU A 21 -5.84 -20.16 -15.09
C LEU A 21 -5.38 -19.81 -13.66
N GLU A 22 -4.07 -19.77 -13.44
CA GLU A 22 -3.48 -19.41 -12.14
C GLU A 22 -3.70 -17.93 -11.81
N GLN A 23 -3.47 -17.04 -12.78
CA GLN A 23 -3.75 -15.60 -12.64
C GLN A 23 -5.24 -15.36 -12.39
N ALA A 24 -6.11 -16.00 -13.17
CA ALA A 24 -7.56 -15.94 -13.01
C ALA A 24 -7.98 -16.34 -11.59
N SER A 25 -7.50 -17.47 -11.07
CA SER A 25 -7.82 -17.93 -9.71
C SER A 25 -7.31 -16.96 -8.64
N SER A 26 -6.10 -16.43 -8.80
CA SER A 26 -5.50 -15.46 -7.88
C SER A 26 -6.30 -14.16 -7.84
N PHE A 27 -6.77 -13.67 -9.00
CA PHE A 27 -7.56 -12.43 -9.08
C PHE A 27 -8.98 -12.60 -8.54
N LEU A 28 -9.62 -13.75 -8.78
CA LEU A 28 -10.94 -14.04 -8.22
C LEU A 28 -10.93 -14.05 -6.68
N SER A 29 -9.86 -14.50 -6.03
CA SER A 29 -9.74 -14.45 -4.56
C SER A 29 -9.69 -13.04 -3.96
N GLN A 30 -9.57 -12.00 -4.79
CA GLN A 30 -9.60 -10.60 -4.35
C GLN A 30 -11.03 -10.03 -4.26
N TRP A 31 -12.00 -10.78 -4.80
CA TRP A 31 -13.41 -10.43 -4.95
C TRP A 31 -14.30 -11.29 -4.04
N GLU A 32 -15.60 -10.97 -3.94
CA GLU A 32 -16.56 -11.72 -3.15
C GLU A 32 -16.82 -13.14 -3.72
N ASP A 33 -17.30 -14.03 -2.85
CA ASP A 33 -17.65 -15.41 -3.24
C ASP A 33 -18.70 -15.42 -4.37
N GLY A 34 -18.41 -16.17 -5.43
CA GLY A 34 -19.26 -16.25 -6.62
C GLY A 34 -18.90 -15.29 -7.75
N ALA A 35 -17.86 -14.45 -7.57
CA ALA A 35 -17.29 -13.69 -8.68
C ALA A 35 -16.84 -14.61 -9.82
N THR A 36 -17.09 -14.18 -11.05
CA THR A 36 -16.68 -14.88 -12.27
C THR A 36 -15.63 -14.05 -13.00
N LEU A 37 -14.86 -14.69 -13.88
CA LEU A 37 -13.89 -13.98 -14.71
C LEU A 37 -14.53 -12.85 -15.53
N GLY A 38 -15.76 -13.05 -16.02
CA GLY A 38 -16.54 -12.05 -16.74
C GLY A 38 -17.00 -10.86 -15.89
N SER A 39 -17.17 -11.05 -14.57
CA SER A 39 -17.59 -9.98 -13.66
C SER A 39 -16.43 -9.18 -13.09
N LEU A 40 -15.17 -9.59 -13.32
CA LEU A 40 -14.00 -8.83 -12.88
C LEU A 40 -13.98 -7.48 -13.58
N THR A 41 -14.04 -6.38 -12.81
CA THR A 41 -13.87 -5.03 -13.36
C THR A 41 -12.40 -4.60 -13.31
N LEU A 42 -11.73 -4.89 -12.19
CA LEU A 42 -10.31 -4.61 -11.97
C LEU A 42 -9.69 -5.54 -10.92
N PHE A 43 -8.36 -5.68 -10.92
CA PHE A 43 -7.65 -6.55 -10.00
C PHE A 43 -6.20 -6.10 -9.81
N ILE A 44 -5.60 -6.48 -8.68
CA ILE A 44 -4.22 -6.15 -8.37
C ILE A 44 -3.32 -7.26 -8.92
N ASN A 45 -2.47 -6.93 -9.89
CA ASN A 45 -1.38 -7.80 -10.29
C ASN A 45 -0.18 -7.54 -9.38
N ARG A 46 0.04 -8.43 -8.40
CA ARG A 46 1.12 -8.29 -7.42
C ARG A 46 2.50 -8.54 -8.02
N GLU A 47 2.61 -9.30 -9.11
CA GLU A 47 3.88 -9.56 -9.79
C GLU A 47 4.42 -8.30 -10.46
N THR A 48 3.55 -7.57 -11.15
CA THR A 48 3.93 -6.33 -11.86
C THR A 48 3.77 -5.08 -10.99
N GLY A 49 2.93 -5.15 -9.95
CA GLY A 49 2.59 -4.02 -9.10
C GLY A 49 1.58 -3.04 -9.71
N TYR A 50 0.80 -3.46 -10.71
CA TYR A 50 -0.21 -2.63 -11.38
C TYR A 50 -1.63 -2.96 -10.92
N LEU A 51 -2.49 -1.94 -10.91
CA LEU A 51 -3.93 -2.11 -10.95
C LEU A 51 -4.33 -2.37 -12.39
N VAL A 52 -4.89 -3.55 -12.65
CA VAL A 52 -5.24 -3.99 -14.00
C VAL A 52 -6.75 -3.90 -14.17
N LEU A 53 -7.17 -3.23 -15.24
CA LEU A 53 -8.57 -3.18 -15.65
C LEU A 53 -8.88 -4.26 -16.68
N ASN A 54 -10.05 -4.88 -16.52
CA ASN A 54 -10.60 -5.77 -17.53
C ASN A 54 -11.13 -4.95 -18.71
N LYS A 55 -10.46 -5.04 -19.87
CA LYS A 55 -10.84 -4.34 -21.11
C LYS A 55 -12.14 -4.85 -21.72
N ASP A 56 -12.51 -6.09 -21.42
CA ASP A 56 -13.72 -6.74 -21.95
C ASP A 56 -14.97 -6.40 -21.13
N ASN A 57 -14.82 -5.67 -20.02
CA ASN A 57 -15.95 -5.27 -19.18
C ASN A 57 -16.73 -4.12 -19.84
N GLU A 58 -18.07 -4.24 -19.89
CA GLU A 58 -18.95 -3.23 -20.50
C GLU A 58 -18.80 -1.83 -19.88
N GLN A 59 -18.40 -1.76 -18.60
CA GLN A 59 -18.18 -0.52 -17.87
C GLN A 59 -16.71 -0.08 -17.87
N TYR A 60 -15.87 -0.59 -18.77
CA TYR A 60 -14.43 -0.31 -18.81
C TYR A 60 -14.10 1.20 -18.66
N GLU A 61 -14.69 2.06 -19.48
CA GLU A 61 -14.43 3.51 -19.44
C GLU A 61 -14.85 4.15 -18.10
N HIS A 62 -15.96 3.69 -17.54
CA HIS A 62 -16.42 4.13 -16.22
C HIS A 62 -15.45 3.69 -15.13
N ASN A 63 -15.02 2.43 -15.15
CA ASN A 63 -14.09 1.85 -14.20
C ASN A 63 -12.71 2.51 -14.29
N LEU A 64 -12.23 2.84 -15.49
CA LEU A 64 -10.97 3.57 -15.70
C LEU A 64 -11.02 4.96 -15.09
N LYS A 65 -12.11 5.70 -15.34
CA LYS A 65 -12.31 7.03 -14.76
C LYS A 65 -12.39 6.98 -13.24
N LEU A 66 -13.09 5.97 -12.70
CA LEU A 66 -13.22 5.76 -11.26
C LEU A 66 -11.87 5.43 -10.62
N ALA A 67 -11.12 4.48 -11.19
CA ALA A 67 -9.78 4.11 -10.73
C ALA A 67 -8.84 5.32 -10.71
N LYS A 68 -8.75 6.07 -11.81
CA LYS A 68 -7.94 7.31 -11.87
C LYS A 68 -8.33 8.32 -10.79
N THR A 69 -9.62 8.51 -10.58
CA THR A 69 -10.14 9.44 -9.56
C THR A 69 -9.75 9.01 -8.15
N ILE A 70 -9.88 7.71 -7.83
CA ILE A 70 -9.55 7.15 -6.52
C ILE A 70 -8.05 7.20 -6.26
N LEU A 71 -7.24 6.73 -7.21
CA LEU A 71 -5.78 6.69 -7.05
C LEU A 71 -5.15 8.07 -6.96
N SER A 72 -5.80 9.09 -7.51
CA SER A 72 -5.34 10.49 -7.45
C SER A 72 -5.95 11.28 -6.28
N ALA A 73 -6.88 10.70 -5.52
CA ALA A 73 -7.54 11.37 -4.41
C ALA A 73 -6.68 11.34 -3.13
N SER A 74 -6.86 12.36 -2.27
CA SER A 74 -6.38 12.33 -0.89
C SER A 74 -7.28 11.45 -0.03
N ASP A 75 -6.74 10.95 1.09
CA ASP A 75 -7.48 10.07 2.00
C ASP A 75 -8.75 10.75 2.55
N GLU A 76 -8.67 12.05 2.86
CA GLU A 76 -9.84 12.85 3.25
C GLU A 76 -10.95 12.87 2.20
N ARG A 77 -10.57 12.96 0.91
CA ARG A 77 -11.55 12.94 -0.19
C ARG A 77 -12.20 11.57 -0.31
N ILE A 78 -11.44 10.48 -0.16
CA ILE A 78 -11.98 9.12 -0.21
C ILE A 78 -12.95 8.88 0.95
N GLU A 79 -12.60 9.30 2.16
CA GLU A 79 -13.48 9.14 3.32
C GLU A 79 -14.77 9.97 3.17
N LYS A 80 -14.68 11.15 2.56
CA LYS A 80 -15.85 11.95 2.18
C LYS A 80 -16.72 11.26 1.13
N TYR A 81 -16.13 10.52 0.19
CA TYR A 81 -16.89 9.71 -0.77
C TYR A 81 -17.56 8.52 -0.09
N ARG A 82 -16.84 7.79 0.77
CA ARG A 82 -17.35 6.65 1.53
C ARG A 82 -18.54 7.04 2.41
N SER A 83 -18.41 8.14 3.17
CA SER A 83 -19.48 8.66 4.02
C SER A 83 -20.73 9.09 3.22
N LYS A 84 -20.56 9.71 2.04
CA LYS A 84 -21.68 10.08 1.15
C LYS A 84 -22.44 8.88 0.59
N MET A 85 -21.78 7.72 0.46
CA MET A 85 -22.39 6.48 -0.04
C MET A 85 -22.93 5.59 1.09
N GLY A 86 -23.13 6.14 2.29
CA GLY A 86 -23.64 5.37 3.43
C GLY A 86 -22.68 4.27 3.90
N GLY A 87 -21.38 4.45 3.70
CA GLY A 87 -20.34 3.49 4.09
C GLY A 87 -20.13 2.34 3.12
N ARG A 88 -21.04 2.12 2.16
CA ARG A 88 -20.92 1.05 1.16
C ARG A 88 -20.16 1.56 -0.06
N MET A 89 -19.03 0.94 -0.35
CA MET A 89 -18.27 1.19 -1.56
C MET A 89 -18.68 0.17 -2.63
N SER A 90 -18.60 0.52 -3.91
CA SER A 90 -18.69 -0.54 -4.92
C SER A 90 -17.43 -1.38 -4.87
N GLU A 91 -17.52 -2.66 -5.23
CA GLU A 91 -16.39 -3.61 -5.21
C GLU A 91 -15.18 -3.07 -5.99
N THR A 92 -15.42 -2.42 -7.14
CA THR A 92 -14.41 -1.69 -7.93
C THR A 92 -13.65 -0.65 -7.10
N MET A 93 -14.36 0.13 -6.27
CA MET A 93 -13.71 1.12 -5.40
C MET A 93 -12.93 0.46 -4.26
N GLU A 94 -13.43 -0.65 -3.71
CA GLU A 94 -12.74 -1.36 -2.64
C GLU A 94 -11.41 -1.94 -3.12
N VAL A 95 -11.39 -2.58 -4.28
CA VAL A 95 -10.15 -3.11 -4.86
C VAL A 95 -9.19 -1.98 -5.23
N ALA A 96 -9.69 -0.85 -5.77
CA ALA A 96 -8.85 0.32 -6.02
C ALA A 96 -8.27 0.94 -4.73
N ASN A 97 -9.01 0.93 -3.62
CA ASN A 97 -8.50 1.37 -2.32
C ASN A 97 -7.47 0.40 -1.74
N LYS A 98 -7.73 -0.91 -1.80
CA LYS A 98 -6.74 -1.94 -1.44
C LYS A 98 -5.45 -1.78 -2.24
N PHE A 99 -5.54 -1.35 -3.50
CA PHE A 99 -4.37 -1.04 -4.31
C PHE A 99 -3.59 0.19 -3.82
N ARG A 100 -4.25 1.25 -3.32
CA ARG A 100 -3.57 2.40 -2.71
C ARG A 100 -2.75 1.97 -1.50
N GLU A 101 -3.35 1.17 -0.62
CA GLU A 101 -2.68 0.62 0.56
C GLU A 101 -1.49 -0.27 0.17
N TYR A 102 -1.71 -1.16 -0.80
CA TYR A 102 -0.65 -2.01 -1.35
C TYR A 102 0.52 -1.17 -1.90
N LYS A 103 0.23 -0.15 -2.71
CA LYS A 103 1.25 0.72 -3.30
C LYS A 103 2.05 1.45 -2.21
N GLN A 104 1.37 1.99 -1.21
CA GLN A 104 2.02 2.66 -0.09
C GLN A 104 2.95 1.71 0.67
N ILE A 105 2.50 0.48 0.95
CA ILE A 105 3.34 -0.53 1.60
C ILE A 105 4.58 -0.85 0.75
N GLN A 106 4.41 -1.03 -0.57
CA GLN A 106 5.53 -1.32 -1.47
C GLN A 106 6.53 -0.16 -1.57
N ASP A 107 6.04 1.08 -1.61
CA ASP A 107 6.89 2.27 -1.64
C ASP A 107 7.66 2.44 -0.33
N ASP A 108 7.01 2.20 0.82
CA ASP A 108 7.65 2.20 2.14
C ASP A 108 8.72 1.09 2.25
N LEU A 109 8.42 -0.13 1.80
CA LEU A 109 9.38 -1.24 1.78
C LEU A 109 10.61 -0.91 0.93
N LYS A 110 10.41 -0.38 -0.27
CA LYS A 110 11.53 0.09 -1.11
C LYS A 110 12.33 1.16 -0.40
N MET A 111 11.66 2.13 0.23
CA MET A 111 12.37 3.18 0.97
C MET A 111 13.22 2.60 2.11
N ILE A 112 12.69 1.63 2.85
CA ILE A 112 13.40 0.94 3.93
C ILE A 112 14.62 0.18 3.38
N GLU A 113 14.50 -0.52 2.26
CA GLU A 113 15.64 -1.22 1.62
C GLU A 113 16.79 -0.27 1.26
N HIS A 114 16.45 0.95 0.84
CA HIS A 114 17.44 1.97 0.48
C HIS A 114 17.95 2.78 1.68
N GLN A 115 17.26 2.72 2.83
CA GLN A 115 17.78 3.23 4.08
C GLN A 115 18.89 2.28 4.55
N GLY A 116 20.12 2.56 4.10
CA GLY A 116 21.31 1.84 4.54
C GLY A 116 21.32 1.71 6.06
N VAL A 117 21.84 0.59 6.58
CA VAL A 117 21.78 0.23 8.00
C VAL A 117 22.56 1.25 8.85
N ALA A 118 21.93 2.38 9.16
CA ALA A 118 22.47 3.47 9.96
C ALA A 118 22.58 3.08 11.46
N LEU A 119 22.13 1.87 11.81
CA LEU A 119 22.01 1.33 13.17
C LEU A 119 23.32 1.24 13.95
N PHE A 120 24.49 1.50 13.34
CA PHE A 120 25.78 1.18 13.95
C PHE A 120 26.66 2.35 14.36
N ARG A 121 26.23 3.62 14.20
CA ARG A 121 27.05 4.76 14.65
C ARG A 121 26.81 5.16 16.11
N ASP A 122 25.64 4.89 16.67
CA ASP A 122 25.30 5.23 18.06
C ASP A 122 25.32 3.98 18.96
N HIS A 123 26.27 3.94 19.88
CA HIS A 123 26.47 2.83 20.81
C HIS A 123 25.26 2.62 21.75
N THR A 124 24.54 3.68 22.09
CA THR A 124 23.35 3.61 22.96
C THR A 124 22.20 2.95 22.21
N ILE A 125 21.96 3.34 20.96
CA ILE A 125 20.92 2.74 20.10
C ILE A 125 21.18 1.24 19.95
N ARG A 126 22.41 0.85 19.60
CA ARG A 126 22.81 -0.54 19.46
C ARG A 126 22.55 -1.35 20.74
N ASN A 127 22.97 -0.84 21.90
CA ASN A 127 22.78 -1.52 23.18
C ASN A 127 21.30 -1.73 23.54
N VAL A 128 20.44 -0.74 23.25
CA VAL A 128 19.00 -0.89 23.50
C VAL A 128 18.41 -1.96 22.59
N LEU A 129 18.71 -1.95 21.29
CA LEU A 129 18.19 -2.96 20.35
C LEU A 129 18.67 -4.37 20.73
N SER A 130 19.95 -4.56 21.03
CA SER A 130 20.46 -5.86 21.51
C SER A 130 19.84 -6.29 22.85
N SER A 131 19.46 -5.34 23.71
CA SER A 131 18.75 -5.66 24.96
C SER A 131 17.30 -6.07 24.72
N LEU A 132 16.65 -5.51 23.69
CA LEU A 132 15.32 -5.93 23.27
C LEU A 132 15.33 -7.36 22.71
N GLU A 133 16.30 -7.70 21.85
CA GLU A 133 16.46 -9.05 21.30
C GLU A 133 16.62 -10.11 22.39
N LYS A 134 17.36 -9.81 23.46
CA LYS A 134 17.56 -10.72 24.60
C LYS A 134 16.30 -11.01 25.41
N LYS A 135 15.21 -10.24 25.23
CA LYS A 135 13.95 -10.47 25.95
C LYS A 135 13.22 -11.73 25.50
N GLN A 136 13.60 -12.34 24.37
CA GLN A 136 13.00 -13.58 23.84
C GLN A 136 11.46 -13.51 23.76
N ILE A 137 10.93 -12.36 23.36
CA ILE A 137 9.49 -12.14 23.15
C ILE A 137 9.11 -12.44 21.69
N PRO A 138 7.82 -12.67 21.40
CA PRO A 138 7.35 -12.82 20.02
C PRO A 138 7.82 -11.68 19.11
N THR A 139 8.21 -12.03 17.88
CA THR A 139 8.80 -11.09 16.90
C THR A 139 7.92 -9.86 16.66
N CYS A 140 6.60 -10.03 16.61
CA CYS A 140 5.67 -8.90 16.44
C CYS A 140 5.78 -7.88 17.59
N LEU A 141 5.92 -8.34 18.82
CA LEU A 141 6.09 -7.48 20.00
C LEU A 141 7.49 -6.85 20.00
N LEU A 142 8.52 -7.59 19.58
CA LEU A 142 9.87 -7.05 19.43
C LEU A 142 9.91 -5.90 18.42
N MET A 143 9.32 -6.09 17.23
CA MET A 143 9.22 -5.05 16.20
C MET A 143 8.46 -3.81 16.69
N SER A 144 7.35 -4.02 17.42
CA SER A 144 6.58 -2.93 18.03
C SER A 144 7.41 -2.12 19.04
N GLN A 145 8.19 -2.79 19.89
CA GLN A 145 9.07 -2.14 20.85
C GLN A 145 10.22 -1.38 20.17
N ALA A 146 10.84 -1.96 19.14
CA ALA A 146 11.90 -1.32 18.37
C ALA A 146 11.38 -0.06 17.64
N TYR A 147 10.22 -0.15 17.00
CA TYR A 147 9.54 0.99 16.37
C TYR A 147 9.26 2.11 17.39
N SER A 148 8.69 1.75 18.54
CA SER A 148 8.40 2.72 19.62
C SER A 148 9.67 3.41 20.11
N TYR A 149 10.77 2.67 20.23
CA TYR A 149 12.08 3.23 20.58
C TYR A 149 12.60 4.21 19.51
N GLY A 150 12.48 3.88 18.23
CA GLY A 150 12.79 4.77 17.12
C GLY A 150 12.00 6.09 17.18
N VAL A 151 10.67 6.01 17.42
CA VAL A 151 9.81 7.19 17.60
C VAL A 151 10.26 8.05 18.79
N MET A 152 10.62 7.44 19.91
CA MET A 152 11.15 8.18 21.08
C MET A 152 12.44 8.93 20.74
N ASN A 153 13.37 8.29 20.02
CA ASN A 153 14.61 8.93 19.60
C ASN A 153 14.36 10.08 18.61
N GLY A 154 13.48 9.90 17.62
CA GLY A 154 13.07 10.97 16.72
C GLY A 154 12.49 12.19 17.47
N LYS A 155 11.61 11.96 18.46
CA LYS A 155 11.08 13.02 19.32
C LYS A 155 12.17 13.70 20.16
N ARG A 156 13.19 12.98 20.61
CA ARG A 156 14.34 13.57 21.34
C ARG A 156 15.17 14.47 20.43
N MET A 157 15.49 13.99 19.22
CA MET A 157 16.23 14.75 18.22
C MET A 157 15.49 16.04 17.82
N GLU A 158 14.19 15.97 17.53
CA GLU A 158 13.42 17.15 17.16
C GLU A 158 13.33 18.17 18.31
N ARG A 159 13.20 17.71 19.56
CA ARG A 159 13.26 18.61 20.74
C ARG A 159 14.62 19.28 20.89
N ALA A 160 15.71 18.54 20.68
CA ALA A 160 17.06 19.11 20.71
C ALA A 160 17.26 20.15 19.59
N ARG A 161 16.78 19.86 18.38
CA ARG A 161 16.83 20.79 17.24
C ARG A 161 16.06 22.07 17.53
N ARG A 162 14.84 21.99 18.05
CA ARG A 162 14.03 23.17 18.44
C ARG A 162 14.72 24.02 19.51
N LYS A 163 15.34 23.38 20.50
CA LYS A 163 16.12 24.08 21.54
C LYS A 163 17.34 24.80 20.95
N ALA A 164 18.04 24.17 20.01
CA ALA A 164 19.19 24.78 19.34
C ALA A 164 18.78 26.00 18.50
N VAL A 165 17.66 25.92 17.78
CA VAL A 165 17.13 27.06 17.00
C VAL A 165 16.65 28.21 17.89
N ALA A 166 16.06 27.91 19.06
CA ALA A 166 15.62 28.93 20.00
C ALA A 166 16.76 29.56 20.83
N ALA A 167 17.97 28.99 20.76
CA ALA A 167 19.17 29.50 21.43
C ALA A 167 20.06 30.36 20.51
N VAL A 168 19.64 30.55 19.26
CA VAL A 168 20.22 31.46 18.24
C VAL A 168 19.33 32.68 18.14
#